data_AF-A0A6A3JVY0-F1
#
_entry.id   AF-A0A6A3JVY0-F1
#
_cell.length_a   1.000
_cell.length_b   1.000
_cell.length_c   1.000
_cell.angle_alpha   90.00
_cell.angle_beta   90.00
_cell.angle_gamma   90.00
#
_symmetry.space_group_name_H-M   'P 1'
#
loop_
_entity.id
_entity.type
_entity.pdbx_description
1 polymer ?
#
loop_
_entity_poly.entity_id
_entity_poly.type
_entity_poly.pdbx_seq_one_letter_code
_entity_poly.pdbx_strand_id
1 'polypeptide(L)'
;MSSLLPVDEEPSQLGQEKEDTSGLEEEEEEEEDAEVTPNEGAEDTITIMAHVRDKIIPVHCGFGTQQVVWLGHVAIARYDEEGQTQGWMELGIPTKVIKDGKRELGLTDVICDVLQDRNHVYISTSLG
;
A
#
# COMPACT_ATOMS: atom_id res chain seq x y z
N MET A 1 -14.22 68.66 10.67
CA MET A 1 -12.98 69.02 11.39
C MET A 1 -12.20 67.73 11.59
N SER A 2 -10.92 67.76 11.17
CA SER A 2 -9.84 66.75 11.28
C SER A 2 -10.13 65.40 10.59
N SER A 3 -9.56 65.02 9.43
CA SER A 3 -8.21 65.15 8.84
C SER A 3 -7.08 64.50 9.64
N LEU A 4 -6.42 63.50 9.03
CA LEU A 4 -5.00 63.08 9.03
C LEU A 4 -4.92 61.62 8.53
N LEU A 5 -4.08 61.14 7.61
CA LEU A 5 -3.44 61.53 6.34
C LEU A 5 -3.07 60.17 5.65
N PRO A 6 -2.91 60.09 4.32
CA PRO A 6 -2.64 58.86 3.58
C PRO A 6 -1.13 58.54 3.55
N VAL A 7 -0.77 57.25 3.51
CA VAL A 7 0.60 56.80 3.22
C VAL A 7 0.72 56.62 1.71
N ASP A 8 1.31 57.62 1.07
CA ASP A 8 1.95 57.53 -0.25
C ASP A 8 3.24 56.71 -0.14
N GLU A 9 3.58 55.93 -1.16
CA GLU A 9 4.85 56.01 -1.90
C GLU A 9 5.08 54.77 -2.78
N GLU A 10 4.93 54.96 -4.09
CA GLU A 10 5.78 54.35 -5.13
C GLU A 10 6.63 55.49 -5.74
N PRO A 11 7.60 55.24 -6.64
CA PRO A 11 8.60 54.17 -6.73
C PRO A 11 10.01 54.77 -6.94
N SER A 12 11.11 54.02 -6.76
CA SER A 12 12.38 54.42 -7.40
C SER A 12 13.32 53.25 -7.71
N GLN A 13 13.98 53.41 -8.85
CA GLN A 13 14.79 52.45 -9.59
C GLN A 13 16.18 52.27 -8.95
N LEU A 14 16.65 51.03 -8.88
CA LEU A 14 18.08 50.67 -8.80
C LEU A 14 18.12 49.20 -9.25
N GLY A 15 18.69 48.84 -10.39
CA GLY A 15 20.13 48.82 -10.63
C GLY A 15 20.51 47.34 -10.83
N GLN A 16 21.04 47.01 -12.01
CA GLN A 16 21.48 45.65 -12.37
C GLN A 16 22.63 45.20 -11.45
N GLU A 17 22.49 44.06 -10.75
CA GLU A 17 23.64 43.34 -10.19
C GLU A 17 23.45 41.82 -10.35
N LYS A 18 24.08 41.33 -11.43
CA LYS A 18 24.73 40.02 -11.66
C LYS A 18 24.18 38.78 -10.94
N GLU A 19 23.74 37.82 -11.75
CA GLU A 19 23.78 36.39 -11.43
C GLU A 19 25.21 35.98 -11.06
N ASP A 20 25.45 35.69 -9.78
CA ASP A 20 26.55 34.83 -9.35
C ASP A 20 25.97 33.47 -9.00
N THR A 21 25.78 32.64 -10.04
CA THR A 21 25.68 31.18 -9.88
C THR A 21 27.04 30.68 -9.39
N SER A 22 27.24 30.68 -8.08
CA SER A 22 28.39 30.04 -7.44
C SER A 22 27.94 28.74 -6.77
N GLY A 23 28.27 27.64 -7.46
CA GLY A 23 28.48 26.29 -6.96
C GLY A 23 27.61 25.83 -5.79
N LEU A 24 26.42 25.31 -6.10
CA LEU A 24 25.93 24.18 -5.33
C LEU A 24 26.69 22.97 -5.89
N GLU A 25 27.72 22.55 -5.16
CA GLU A 25 28.34 21.25 -5.39
C GLU A 25 27.21 20.22 -5.25
N GLU A 26 26.93 19.52 -6.34
CA GLU A 26 26.08 18.35 -6.34
C GLU A 26 26.79 17.33 -5.45
N GLU A 27 26.38 17.26 -4.17
CA GLU A 27 26.63 16.07 -3.37
C GLU A 27 25.88 14.95 -4.11
N GLU A 28 26.60 14.26 -4.99
CA GLU A 28 26.23 12.94 -5.45
C GLU A 28 26.15 12.09 -4.18
N GLU A 29 24.97 12.04 -3.56
CA GLU A 29 24.60 10.93 -2.70
C GLU A 29 24.74 9.70 -3.59
N GLU A 30 25.91 9.06 -3.53
CA GLU A 30 26.10 7.73 -4.08
C GLU A 30 24.97 6.90 -3.49
N GLU A 31 23.92 6.65 -4.28
CA GLU A 31 22.90 5.67 -3.94
C GLU A 31 23.66 4.35 -3.87
N GLU A 32 24.13 4.02 -2.67
CA GLU A 32 24.70 2.73 -2.33
C GLU A 32 23.55 1.75 -2.55
N ASP A 33 23.48 1.21 -3.77
CA ASP A 33 22.56 0.17 -4.20
C ASP A 33 22.71 -0.97 -3.18
N ALA A 34 21.84 -0.97 -2.17
CA ALA A 34 21.89 -1.93 -1.09
C ALA A 34 21.82 -3.32 -1.73
N GLU A 35 22.93 -4.06 -1.61
CA GLU A 35 23.07 -5.35 -2.26
C GLU A 35 21.93 -6.26 -1.80
N VAL A 36 21.00 -6.56 -2.70
CA VAL A 36 19.81 -7.36 -2.39
C VAL A 36 20.27 -8.81 -2.20
N THR A 37 20.68 -9.12 -0.99
CA THR A 37 21.00 -10.49 -0.58
C THR A 37 19.70 -11.28 -0.50
N PRO A 38 19.61 -12.46 -1.16
CA PRO A 38 18.47 -13.34 -0.98
C PRO A 38 18.28 -13.67 0.49
N ASN A 39 17.08 -13.50 1.02
CA ASN A 39 16.76 -13.88 2.38
C ASN A 39 16.80 -15.43 2.49
N GLU A 40 17.90 -15.97 3.02
CA GLU A 40 18.06 -17.39 3.32
C GLU A 40 16.99 -17.80 4.35
N GLY A 41 15.89 -18.39 3.88
CA GLY A 41 14.66 -18.64 4.63
C GLY A 41 13.38 -18.33 3.86
N ALA A 42 13.45 -17.60 2.74
CA ALA A 42 12.29 -17.30 1.88
C ALA A 42 11.73 -18.52 1.12
N GLU A 43 12.38 -19.67 1.22
CA GLU A 43 11.98 -20.93 0.58
C GLU A 43 10.73 -21.58 1.20
N ASP A 44 10.36 -21.20 2.43
CA ASP A 44 9.12 -21.63 3.11
C ASP A 44 7.97 -20.61 2.99
N THR A 45 7.98 -19.77 1.96
CA THR A 45 6.94 -18.74 1.80
C THR A 45 5.63 -19.31 1.25
N ILE A 46 4.52 -18.78 1.76
CA ILE A 46 3.15 -19.19 1.45
C ILE A 46 2.50 -18.12 0.56
N THR A 47 2.03 -18.51 -0.61
CA THR A 47 1.15 -17.69 -1.46
C THR A 47 -0.25 -18.30 -1.47
N ILE A 48 -1.26 -17.53 -1.09
CA ILE A 48 -2.66 -17.99 -1.06
C ILE A 48 -3.42 -17.47 -2.27
N MET A 49 -4.21 -18.34 -2.91
CA MET A 49 -5.03 -18.00 -4.07
C MET A 49 -6.42 -17.56 -3.60
N ALA A 50 -6.58 -16.26 -3.33
CA ALA A 50 -7.81 -15.71 -2.77
C ALA A 50 -8.83 -15.38 -3.85
N HIS A 51 -9.96 -16.08 -3.85
CA HIS A 51 -11.11 -15.80 -4.71
C HIS A 51 -11.98 -14.72 -4.08
N VAL A 52 -12.13 -13.61 -4.79
CA VAL A 52 -13.01 -12.49 -4.42
C VAL A 52 -13.90 -12.21 -5.62
N ARG A 53 -15.20 -12.52 -5.48
CA ARG A 53 -16.18 -12.51 -6.58
C ARG A 53 -15.69 -13.31 -7.80
N ASP A 54 -15.40 -12.64 -8.91
CA ASP A 54 -14.98 -13.21 -10.19
C ASP A 54 -13.45 -13.19 -10.38
N LYS A 55 -12.70 -12.66 -9.42
CA LYS A 55 -11.23 -12.53 -9.50
C LYS A 55 -10.51 -13.50 -8.57
N ILE A 56 -9.33 -13.94 -8.98
CA ILE A 56 -8.38 -14.70 -8.17
C ILE A 56 -7.16 -13.83 -7.93
N ILE A 57 -6.90 -13.49 -6.67
CA ILE A 57 -5.86 -12.56 -6.24
C ILE A 57 -4.79 -13.37 -5.50
N PRO A 58 -3.57 -13.53 -6.03
CA PRO A 58 -2.48 -14.16 -5.30
C PRO A 58 -2.03 -13.24 -4.14
N VAL A 59 -2.04 -13.78 -2.92
CA VAL A 59 -1.59 -13.06 -1.72
C VAL A 59 -0.35 -13.73 -1.17
N HIS A 60 0.79 -13.06 -1.32
CA HIS A 60 2.04 -13.47 -0.69
C HIS A 60 1.97 -13.20 0.81
N CYS A 61 2.04 -14.27 1.60
CA CYS A 61 1.89 -14.25 3.05
C CYS A 61 3.23 -14.38 3.79
N GLY A 62 4.36 -14.41 3.09
CA GLY A 62 5.65 -14.72 3.71
C GLY A 62 5.57 -16.07 4.43
N PHE A 63 5.97 -16.13 5.70
CA PHE A 63 5.85 -17.33 6.54
C PHE A 63 4.41 -17.65 7.01
N GLY A 64 3.42 -16.81 6.69
CA GLY A 64 2.01 -17.04 7.04
C GLY A 64 1.66 -16.85 8.51
N THR A 65 2.43 -16.05 9.26
CA THR A 65 2.22 -15.80 10.70
C THR A 65 1.08 -14.84 11.01
N GLN A 66 0.58 -14.14 9.99
CA GLN A 66 -0.63 -13.31 10.02
C GLN A 66 -1.92 -14.13 10.20
N GLN A 67 -2.95 -13.47 10.73
CA GLN A 67 -4.28 -14.05 10.89
C GLN A 67 -5.06 -14.13 9.57
N VAL A 68 -5.98 -15.07 9.45
CA VAL A 68 -6.85 -15.24 8.27
C VAL A 68 -7.65 -13.96 7.94
N VAL A 69 -8.06 -13.18 8.94
CA VAL A 69 -8.74 -11.89 8.70
C VAL A 69 -7.88 -10.89 7.92
N TRP A 70 -6.56 -10.91 8.11
CA TRP A 70 -5.63 -10.06 7.35
C TRP A 70 -5.65 -10.43 5.87
N LEU A 71 -5.61 -11.73 5.56
CA LEU A 71 -5.69 -12.23 4.18
C LEU A 71 -6.97 -11.75 3.49
N GLY A 72 -8.10 -11.78 4.22
CA GLY A 72 -9.38 -11.25 3.74
C GLY A 72 -9.32 -9.78 3.35
N HIS A 73 -8.80 -8.93 4.24
CA HIS A 73 -8.67 -7.49 3.98
C HIS A 73 -7.72 -7.19 2.83
N VAL A 74 -6.59 -7.89 2.75
CA VAL A 74 -5.58 -7.70 1.70
C VAL A 74 -6.13 -8.06 0.33
N ALA A 75 -6.81 -9.21 0.22
CA ALA A 75 -7.45 -9.60 -1.03
C ALA A 75 -8.54 -8.60 -1.46
N ILE A 76 -9.33 -8.09 -0.51
CA ILE A 76 -10.33 -7.06 -0.80
C ILE A 76 -9.70 -5.76 -1.28
N ALA A 77 -8.65 -5.26 -0.62
CA ALA A 77 -7.97 -4.05 -1.05
C ALA A 77 -7.45 -4.19 -2.50
N ARG A 78 -6.84 -5.33 -2.81
CA ARG A 78 -6.31 -5.64 -4.14
C ARG A 78 -7.34 -6.03 -5.19
N TYR A 79 -8.64 -6.12 -4.86
CA TYR A 79 -9.65 -6.48 -5.85
C TYR A 79 -9.72 -5.48 -7.02
N ASP A 80 -9.43 -4.22 -6.74
CA ASP A 80 -9.32 -3.15 -7.74
C ASP A 80 -7.85 -2.91 -8.12
N GLU A 81 -7.26 -3.86 -8.85
CA GLU A 81 -5.86 -3.79 -9.31
C GLU A 81 -5.62 -2.67 -10.34
N GLU A 82 -6.62 -2.34 -11.17
CA GLU A 82 -6.51 -1.26 -12.17
C GLU A 82 -6.66 0.13 -11.55
N GLY A 83 -7.33 0.23 -10.40
CA GLY A 83 -7.48 1.47 -9.64
C GLY A 83 -6.39 1.66 -8.59
N GLN A 84 -6.75 2.32 -7.49
CA GLN A 84 -5.85 2.68 -6.39
C GLN A 84 -5.78 1.59 -5.31
N THR A 85 -6.11 0.33 -5.63
CA THR A 85 -6.22 -0.77 -4.67
C THR A 85 -7.16 -0.46 -3.50
N GLN A 86 -8.31 0.15 -3.81
CA GLN A 86 -9.32 0.58 -2.83
C GLN A 86 -10.57 -0.31 -2.85
N GLY A 87 -10.42 -1.61 -3.11
CA GLY A 87 -11.56 -2.50 -3.28
C GLY A 87 -12.49 -2.59 -2.05
N TRP A 88 -12.05 -2.17 -0.86
CA TRP A 88 -12.93 -2.04 0.32
C TRP A 88 -14.07 -1.04 0.13
N MET A 89 -13.95 -0.05 -0.77
CA MET A 89 -15.02 0.90 -1.06
C MET A 89 -16.22 0.22 -1.74
N GLU A 90 -15.96 -0.82 -2.53
CA GLU A 90 -16.98 -1.61 -3.24
C GLU A 90 -17.39 -2.86 -2.45
N LEU A 91 -16.43 -3.49 -1.77
CA LEU A 91 -16.61 -4.81 -1.16
C LEU A 91 -16.81 -4.75 0.36
N GLY A 92 -16.38 -3.68 1.02
CA GLY A 92 -16.39 -3.55 2.46
C GLY A 92 -15.31 -4.38 3.14
N ILE A 93 -15.67 -5.16 4.16
CA ILE A 93 -14.77 -5.97 4.99
C ILE A 93 -14.99 -7.47 4.76
N PRO A 94 -14.01 -8.35 5.06
CA PRO A 94 -14.21 -9.79 4.95
C PRO A 94 -15.16 -10.28 6.05
N THR A 95 -16.16 -11.07 5.68
CA THR A 95 -17.14 -11.65 6.62
C THR A 95 -16.92 -13.14 6.82
N LYS A 96 -16.41 -13.85 5.79
CA LYS A 96 -16.10 -15.27 5.83
C LYS A 96 -14.92 -15.61 4.92
N VAL A 97 -14.15 -16.62 5.30
CA VAL A 97 -13.09 -17.20 4.48
C VAL A 97 -13.28 -18.71 4.44
N ILE A 98 -13.49 -19.26 3.25
CA ILE A 98 -13.76 -20.69 3.05
C ILE A 98 -12.62 -21.33 2.28
N LYS A 99 -11.95 -22.31 2.90
CA LYS A 99 -10.92 -23.13 2.26
C LYS A 99 -11.56 -24.16 1.33
N ASP A 100 -11.07 -24.22 0.08
CA ASP A 100 -11.46 -25.18 -0.96
C ASP A 100 -12.98 -25.30 -1.18
N GLY A 101 -13.73 -24.24 -0.85
CA GLY A 101 -15.20 -24.19 -0.94
C GLY A 101 -15.95 -25.09 0.07
N LYS A 102 -15.26 -25.67 1.05
CA LYS A 102 -15.84 -26.70 1.95
C LYS A 102 -15.78 -26.34 3.42
N ARG A 103 -14.69 -25.70 3.88
CA ARG A 103 -14.43 -25.45 5.30
C ARG A 103 -14.28 -23.96 5.55
N GLU A 104 -15.17 -23.40 6.35
CA GLU A 104 -15.01 -22.04 6.90
C GLU A 104 -13.84 -22.04 7.90
N LEU A 105 -12.91 -21.10 7.73
CA LEU A 105 -11.78 -20.88 8.62
C LEU A 105 -12.17 -19.85 9.69
N GLY A 106 -11.58 -19.97 10.88
CA GLY A 106 -11.68 -18.93 11.89
C GLY A 106 -10.92 -17.68 11.44
N LEU A 107 -11.55 -16.52 11.52
CA LEU A 107 -10.89 -15.25 11.15
C LEU A 107 -9.65 -14.93 12.02
N THR A 108 -9.59 -15.48 13.23
CA THR A 108 -8.47 -15.36 14.16
C THR A 108 -7.41 -16.46 14.00
N ASP A 109 -7.65 -17.47 13.14
CA ASP A 109 -6.69 -18.54 12.89
C ASP A 109 -5.42 -17.95 12.24
N VAL A 110 -4.27 -18.56 12.50
CA VAL A 110 -2.99 -18.19 11.87
C VAL A 110 -2.88 -18.91 10.53
N ILE A 111 -2.49 -18.19 9.47
CA ILE A 111 -2.51 -18.70 8.10
C ILE A 111 -1.69 -19.98 7.93
N CYS A 112 -0.46 -20.03 8.44
CA CYS A 112 0.41 -21.21 8.31
C CYS A 112 -0.07 -22.43 9.12
N ASP A 113 -0.96 -22.25 10.10
CA ASP A 113 -1.56 -23.37 10.86
C ASP A 113 -2.70 -24.05 10.08
N VAL A 114 -3.38 -23.32 9.18
CA VAL A 114 -4.61 -23.79 8.51
C VAL A 114 -4.55 -23.84 6.99
N LEU A 115 -3.57 -23.20 6.37
CA LEU A 115 -3.37 -23.11 4.93
C LEU A 115 -1.93 -23.49 4.56
N GLN A 116 -1.80 -24.08 3.36
CA GLN A 116 -0.53 -24.38 2.72
C GLN A 116 -0.35 -23.50 1.48
N ASP A 117 0.87 -23.45 0.94
CA ASP A 117 1.15 -22.74 -0.31
C ASP A 117 0.17 -23.15 -1.42
N ARG A 118 -0.26 -22.15 -2.20
CA ARG A 118 -1.24 -22.22 -3.30
C ARG A 118 -2.62 -22.76 -2.91
N ASN A 119 -2.97 -22.86 -1.63
CA ASN A 119 -4.34 -23.18 -1.24
C ASN A 119 -5.31 -22.12 -1.79
N HIS A 120 -6.50 -22.56 -2.18
CA HIS A 120 -7.55 -21.68 -2.64
C HIS A 120 -8.52 -21.37 -1.49
N VAL A 121 -8.81 -20.08 -1.32
CA VAL A 121 -9.80 -19.63 -0.34
C VAL A 121 -10.83 -18.74 -1.03
N TYR A 122 -12.06 -18.76 -0.55
CA TYR A 122 -13.17 -17.96 -1.06
C TYR A 122 -13.59 -16.97 0.01
N ILE A 123 -13.60 -15.68 -0.35
CA ILE A 123 -13.85 -14.59 0.59
C ILE A 123 -15.24 -14.03 0.33
N SER A 124 -16.09 -14.08 1.36
CA SER A 124 -17.35 -13.31 1.39
C SER A 124 -17.07 -11.94 2.00
N THR A 125 -17.75 -10.91 1.48
CA THR A 125 -17.52 -9.52 1.89
C THR A 125 -18.81 -8.93 2.47
N SER A 126 -18.74 -7.74 3.08
CA SER A 126 -19.90 -7.15 3.75
C SER A 126 -20.84 -6.37 2.82
N LEU A 127 -20.36 -5.98 1.64
CA LEU A 127 -21.10 -5.20 0.64
C LEU A 127 -21.30 -5.95 -0.70
N GLY A 128 -21.00 -7.26 -0.73
CA GLY A 128 -21.05 -8.10 -1.92
C GLY A 128 -21.60 -9.48 -1.63
#